data_AF-Q400S0-F1
#
_entry.id   AF-Q400S0-F1
#
_cell.length_a   1.000
_cell.length_b   1.000
_cell.length_c   1.000
_cell.angle_alpha   90.00
_cell.angle_beta   90.00
_cell.angle_gamma   90.00
#
_symmetry.space_group_name_H-M   'P 1'
#
loop_
_entity.id
_entity.type
_entity.pdbx_description
1 polymer ?
#
loop_
_entity_poly.entity_id
_entity_poly.type
_entity_poly.pdbx_seq_one_letter_code
_entity_poly.pdbx_strand_id
1 'polypeptide(L)' 'ISHKYVSEKAAKHLGVPLRDLKIITCHLGNGCSMTAVDGGVSVDTSLGFTPLEGLV' A
#
# COMPACT_ATOMS: atom_id res chain seq x y z
N ILE A 1 -1.48 1.31 -8.30
CA ILE A 1 -1.08 0.01 -8.91
C ILE A 1 -0.03 -0.71 -8.06
N SER A 2 1.10 -0.09 -7.72
CA SER A 2 2.14 -0.72 -6.90
C SER A 2 1.63 -1.23 -5.54
N HIS A 3 0.94 -0.39 -4.76
CA HIS A 3 0.38 -0.76 -3.44
C HIS A 3 -0.54 -1.99 -3.48
N LYS A 4 -1.43 -2.08 -4.48
CA LYS A 4 -2.30 -3.24 -4.69
C LYS A 4 -1.51 -4.52 -4.99
N TYR A 5 -0.51 -4.42 -5.86
CA TYR A 5 0.32 -5.58 -6.20
C TYR A 5 1.10 -6.10 -4.98
N VAL A 6 1.71 -5.20 -4.20
CA VAL A 6 2.48 -5.62 -3.02
C VAL A 6 1.58 -6.14 -1.90
N SER A 7 0.37 -5.61 -1.71
CA SER A 7 -0.58 -6.15 -0.73
C SER A 7 -1.01 -7.59 -1.08
N GLU A 8 -1.31 -7.86 -2.35
CA GLU A 8 -1.63 -9.22 -2.82
C GLU A 8 -0.44 -10.17 -2.70
N LYS A 9 0.78 -9.70 -2.96
CA LYS A 9 2.00 -10.49 -2.77
C LYS A 9 2.29 -10.75 -1.30
N ALA A 10 2.07 -9.78 -0.42
CA ALA A 10 2.21 -9.95 1.03
C ALA A 10 1.26 -11.04 1.54
N ALA A 11 -0.02 -11.03 1.12
CA ALA A 11 -0.98 -12.09 1.43
C ALA A 11 -0.47 -13.48 1.05
N LYS A 12 0.04 -13.63 -0.18
CA LYS A 12 0.61 -14.90 -0.66
C LYS A 12 1.86 -15.32 0.13
N HIS A 13 2.71 -14.36 0.49
CA HIS A 13 3.94 -14.65 1.21
C HIS A 13 3.70 -15.04 2.67
N LEU A 14 2.71 -14.41 3.31
CA LEU A 14 2.32 -14.68 4.70
C LEU A 14 1.41 -15.90 4.83
N GLY A 15 0.84 -16.40 3.72
CA GLY A 15 -0.14 -17.50 3.75
C GLY A 15 -1.48 -17.09 4.38
N VAL A 16 -1.77 -15.80 4.44
CA VAL A 16 -2.98 -15.24 5.05
C VAL A 16 -3.87 -14.66 3.94
N PRO A 17 -5.20 -14.88 3.96
CA PRO A 17 -6.09 -14.25 2.99
C PRO A 17 -5.98 -12.72 3.04
N LEU A 18 -5.98 -12.06 1.88
CA LEU A 18 -5.83 -10.61 1.78
C LEU A 18 -6.87 -9.83 2.61
N ARG A 19 -8.09 -10.34 2.68
CA ARG A 19 -9.19 -9.77 3.48
C ARG A 19 -8.92 -9.74 4.99
N ASP A 20 -8.00 -10.58 5.46
CA ASP A 20 -7.66 -10.74 6.87
C ASP A 20 -6.36 -9.97 7.21
N LEU A 21 -5.78 -9.26 6.23
CA LEU A 21 -4.57 -8.45 6.42
C LEU A 21 -4.90 -6.98 6.70
N LYS A 22 -4.18 -6.43 7.68
CA LYS A 22 -4.13 -5.00 7.98
C LYS A 22 -2.69 -4.54 7.93
N ILE A 23 -2.31 -3.87 6.84
CA ILE A 23 -0.90 -3.59 6.52
C ILE A 23 -0.70 -2.16 6.04
N ILE A 24 0.53 -1.68 6.18
CA ILE A 24 1.01 -0.46 5.54
C ILE A 24 1.96 -0.86 4.41
N THR A 25 1.77 -0.26 3.24
CA THR A 25 2.61 -0.50 2.07
C THR A 25 3.42 0.74 1.75
N CYS A 26 4.73 0.59 1.56
CA CYS A 26 5.65 1.70 1.27
C CYS A 26 6.26 1.50 -0.12
N HIS A 27 5.99 2.44 -1.02
CA HIS A 27 6.64 2.52 -2.32
C HIS A 27 7.73 3.59 -2.23
N LEU A 28 8.99 3.17 -2.39
CA LEU A 28 10.15 4.06 -2.28
C LEU A 28 10.89 4.05 -3.62
N GLY A 29 10.78 5.13 -4.38
CA GLY A 29 11.31 5.26 -5.73
C GLY A 29 11.40 6.72 -6.18
N ASN A 30 11.38 6.98 -7.48
CA ASN A 30 11.42 8.36 -8.02
C ASN A 30 10.21 9.23 -7.62
N GLY A 31 9.16 8.61 -7.08
CA GLY A 31 8.14 9.24 -6.25
C GLY A 31 7.82 8.28 -5.11
N CYS A 32 7.77 8.77 -3.88
CA CYS A 32 7.61 7.94 -2.69
C CYS A 32 6.22 8.10 -2.06
N SER A 33 5.57 6.98 -1.75
CA SER A 33 4.24 6.97 -1.14
C SER A 33 4.07 5.85 -0.13
N MET A 34 3.20 6.10 0.84
CA MET A 34 2.74 5.12 1.80
C MET A 34 1.22 4.99 1.71
N THR A 35 0.71 3.77 1.83
CA THR A 35 -0.73 3.49 1.77
C THR A 35 -1.12 2.52 2.86
N ALA A 36 -2.13 2.90 3.65
CA ALA A 36 -2.79 2.03 4.60
C ALA A 36 -3.78 1.13 3.86
N VAL A 37 -3.66 -0.18 4.06
CA VAL A 37 -4.50 -1.19 3.42
C VAL A 37 -5.17 -2.05 4.48
N ASP A 38 -6.50 -2.07 4.47
CA ASP A 38 -7.33 -2.89 5.34
C ASP A 38 -8.14 -3.87 4.50
N GLY A 39 -7.89 -5.17 4.67
CA GLY A 39 -8.56 -6.23 3.91
C GLY A 39 -8.35 -6.17 2.39
N GLY A 40 -7.25 -5.57 1.93
CA GLY A 40 -6.97 -5.35 0.51
C GLY A 40 -7.57 -4.05 -0.07
N VAL A 41 -8.27 -3.26 0.75
CA VAL A 41 -8.80 -1.95 0.37
C VAL A 41 -7.86 -0.86 0.87
N SER A 42 -7.49 0.06 -0.01
CA SER A 42 -6.76 1.27 0.37
C SER A 42 -7.68 2.19 1.17
N VAL A 43 -7.37 2.42 2.44
CA VAL A 43 -8.18 3.28 3.32
C VAL A 43 -7.60 4.69 3.47
N ASP A 44 -6.29 4.85 3.28
CA ASP A 44 -5.61 6.15 3.30
C ASP A 44 -4.28 6.08 2.55
N THR A 45 -3.78 7.22 2.07
CA THR A 45 -2.47 7.31 1.41
C THR A 45 -1.79 8.65 1.65
N SER A 46 -0.46 8.63 1.72
CA SER A 46 0.35 9.84 1.89
C SER A 46 0.34 10.78 0.68
N LEU A 47 -0.09 10.30 -0.49
CA LEU A 47 -0.25 11.15 -1.66
C LEU A 47 -1.56 11.93 -1.52
N GLY A 48 -1.56 13.21 -1.85
CA GLY A 48 -2.80 13.98 -1.93
C GLY A 48 -3.26 14.17 -3.37
N PHE A 49 -3.70 15.38 -3.74
CA PHE A 49 -4.29 15.62 -5.06
C PHE A 49 -3.27 15.46 -6.20
N THR A 50 -1.99 15.74 -5.90
CA THR A 50 -0.89 15.54 -6.83
C THR A 50 0.17 14.62 -6.22
N PRO A 51 1.01 13.98 -7.04
CA PRO A 51 2.11 13.14 -6.54
C PRO A 51 3.22 13.92 -5.83
N LEU A 52 3.14 15.26 -5.77
CA LEU A 52 4.13 16.11 -5.10
C LEU A 52 4.01 16.02 -3.58
N GLU A 53 2.79 15.80 -3.07
CA GLU A 53 2.55 15.41 -1.69
C GLU A 53 2.92 13.93 -1.53
N GLY A 54 3.69 13.58 -0.51
CA GLY A 54 4.20 12.23 -0.34
C GLY A 54 5.24 12.13 0.76
N LEU A 55 6.14 11.16 0.64
CA LEU A 55 7.24 10.98 1.58
C LEU A 55 8.46 11.83 1.18
N VAL A 56 9.24 12.27 2.19
CA VAL A 56 10.49 13.04 2.04
C VAL A 56 11.70 12.11 1.93
#